data_AF-A0A2D0L6V7-F1
#
_entry.id   AF-A0A2D0L6V7-F1
#
_cell.length_a   1.000
_cell.length_b   1.000
_cell.length_c   1.000
_cell.angle_alpha   90.00
_cell.angle_beta   90.00
_cell.angle_gamma   90.00
#
_symmetry.space_group_name_H-M   'P 1'
#
loop_
_entity.id
_entity.type
_entity.pdbx_description
1 polymer ?
#
loop_
_entity_poly.entity_id
_entity_poly.type
_entity_poly.pdbx_seq_one_letter_code
_entity_poly.pdbx_strand_id
1 'polypeptide(L)'
;MITVTTTYSETPIAESVWAIDATDLAIQLFRVTGIKEGDDGVSFEITAIEHNPDKYAHIDTGIRIDERPISLIPPGVQSPPKNVVIGSDSVVHQGIAITTLRVTWDAAESAIAYEAEWRRDNGNWIAAPRTSTQGFEVPNIYAGRYQARVRAINAAEISSLWANAPETHLKGKAGEPPAPLGFKATPIVFGIQLDWGFAPHTEDTLKTEIQYSSTSDGEGLMLLSDIPYPQKTYVMQGLAAGVTFYFRARLVDKSGNQSPWTDFLRGESSTDASWITDAVGDQLMTAEAGKRLQAQLDYQAEADLINGVAIQQNSFELMARDGENKAEIRRLDRVFADREVAWAQSIKEVKSSVGENRSSIQENQKSINKLDLSFAESEQRVQAQLKDQQAIISTKMQAEFNQPGNGYAIHSVNITLKHNGVKYNAGGMVISGEIKNGQLESYIGFSANNFAFYNPANGRMEPFMVAKNGQLFVRDAFIDVANIRKLVVGDEIKSANFDPRNRTGFRLDMRTGEMTSYGQGSGGYWVETNNLKQLFDSRGRLRIRMGFW
;
A
#
# COMPACT_ATOMS: atom_id res chain seq x y z
N MET A 1 28.16 51.37 -31.97
CA MET A 1 27.47 52.68 -31.96
C MET A 1 26.82 52.79 -30.60
N ILE A 2 27.33 53.65 -29.71
CA ILE A 2 26.75 53.87 -28.38
C ILE A 2 25.77 55.04 -28.52
N THR A 3 24.50 54.80 -28.22
CA THR A 3 23.46 55.84 -28.27
C THR A 3 23.30 56.42 -26.87
N VAL A 4 23.69 57.67 -26.69
CA VAL A 4 23.51 58.40 -25.44
C VAL A 4 22.05 58.83 -25.34
N THR A 5 21.30 58.22 -24.43
CA THR A 5 19.85 58.47 -24.28
C THR A 5 19.52 59.53 -23.24
N THR A 6 20.51 60.01 -22.49
CA THR A 6 20.37 61.01 -21.42
C THR A 6 21.42 62.09 -21.58
N THR A 7 21.02 63.36 -21.45
CA THR A 7 21.94 64.50 -21.55
C THR A 7 23.02 64.41 -20.46
N TYR A 8 24.29 64.64 -20.81
CA TYR A 8 25.38 64.68 -19.84
C TYR A 8 25.13 65.77 -18.78
N SER A 9 25.53 65.48 -17.53
CA SER A 9 25.42 66.45 -16.42
C SER A 9 26.35 67.66 -16.57
N GLU A 10 27.32 67.58 -17.47
CA GLU A 10 28.27 68.64 -17.80
C GLU A 10 28.68 68.58 -19.28
N THR A 11 29.16 69.70 -19.81
CA THR A 11 29.64 69.78 -21.21
C THR A 11 30.96 69.01 -21.34
N PRO A 12 31.06 68.00 -22.22
CA PRO A 12 32.29 67.25 -22.38
C PRO A 12 33.41 68.12 -22.97
N ILE A 13 34.61 67.98 -22.42
CA ILE A 13 35.81 68.70 -22.87
C ILE A 13 36.38 67.98 -24.11
N ALA A 14 36.82 68.75 -25.10
CA ALA A 14 37.47 68.21 -26.30
C ALA A 14 38.74 67.42 -25.92
N GLU A 15 38.95 66.27 -26.57
CA GLU A 15 40.09 65.35 -26.36
C GLU A 15 40.13 64.60 -25.03
N SER A 16 39.05 64.61 -24.24
CA SER A 16 38.95 63.78 -23.03
C SER A 16 38.82 62.28 -23.33
N VAL A 17 39.46 61.47 -22.47
CA VAL A 17 39.34 60.00 -22.46
C VAL A 17 38.10 59.61 -21.65
N TRP A 18 37.31 58.66 -22.17
CA TRP A 18 36.10 58.17 -21.52
C TRP A 18 36.31 56.78 -20.93
N ALA A 19 35.71 56.51 -19.77
CA ALA A 19 35.64 55.19 -19.14
C ALA A 19 34.19 54.82 -18.81
N ILE A 20 33.88 53.53 -18.80
CA ILE A 20 32.57 52.98 -18.44
C ILE A 20 32.71 52.29 -17.08
N ASP A 21 31.83 52.62 -16.15
CA ASP A 21 31.78 52.02 -14.81
C ASP A 21 30.50 51.21 -14.60
N ALA A 22 30.53 50.26 -13.68
CA ALA A 22 29.37 49.49 -13.21
C ALA A 22 29.31 49.56 -11.67
N THR A 23 28.14 49.31 -11.08
CA THR A 23 27.93 49.43 -9.62
C THR A 23 28.83 48.52 -8.77
N ASP A 24 29.47 47.52 -9.37
CA ASP A 24 30.32 46.49 -8.77
C ASP A 24 31.76 46.46 -9.34
N LEU A 25 32.09 47.39 -10.25
CA LEU A 25 33.45 47.57 -10.77
C LEU A 25 33.97 48.94 -10.29
N ALA A 26 35.29 49.12 -10.27
CA ALA A 26 35.86 50.43 -10.00
C ALA A 26 36.88 50.79 -11.09
N ILE A 27 36.80 52.02 -11.59
CA ILE A 27 37.75 52.55 -12.57
C ILE A 27 39.16 52.58 -11.95
N GLN A 28 40.11 51.91 -12.61
CA GLN A 28 41.51 51.97 -12.21
C GLN A 28 42.11 53.32 -12.63
N LEU A 29 42.67 54.04 -11.65
CA LEU A 29 43.24 55.36 -11.87
C LEU A 29 44.74 55.25 -12.15
N PHE A 30 45.21 56.00 -13.14
CA PHE A 30 46.63 56.09 -13.48
C PHE A 30 47.05 57.55 -13.47
N ARG A 31 48.25 57.84 -12.96
CA ARG A 31 48.88 59.14 -13.09
C ARG A 31 49.81 59.10 -14.29
N VAL A 32 49.45 59.84 -15.33
CA VAL A 32 50.26 59.96 -16.54
C VAL A 32 51.57 60.67 -16.21
N THR A 33 52.68 60.07 -16.60
CA THR A 33 54.04 60.57 -16.38
C THR A 33 54.77 60.92 -17.68
N GLY A 34 54.27 60.45 -18.82
CA GLY A 34 54.79 60.81 -20.13
C GLY A 34 53.76 60.53 -21.22
N ILE A 35 53.75 61.37 -22.24
CA ILE A 35 53.01 61.17 -23.48
C ILE A 35 54.00 61.40 -24.61
N LYS A 36 54.10 60.42 -25.51
CA LYS A 36 54.92 60.52 -26.71
C LYS A 36 54.04 60.28 -27.93
N GLU A 37 54.01 61.25 -28.85
CA GLU A 37 53.33 61.10 -30.12
C GLU A 37 54.11 60.13 -31.02
N GLY A 38 53.40 59.18 -31.61
CA GLY A 38 53.92 58.20 -32.56
C GLY A 38 54.14 58.85 -33.93
N ASP A 39 55.01 58.24 -34.73
CA ASP A 39 55.47 58.80 -36.02
C ASP A 39 54.36 58.92 -37.08
N ASP A 40 53.15 58.42 -36.81
CA ASP A 40 51.97 58.48 -37.68
C ASP A 40 51.05 59.69 -37.42
N GLY A 41 51.34 60.50 -36.38
CA GLY A 41 50.59 61.71 -36.03
C GLY A 41 49.17 61.47 -35.50
N VAL A 42 48.84 60.22 -35.16
CA VAL A 42 47.51 59.86 -34.62
C VAL A 42 47.58 58.86 -33.47
N SER A 43 48.74 58.23 -33.27
CA SER A 43 49.00 57.33 -32.14
C SER A 43 49.73 58.07 -31.03
N PHE A 44 49.33 57.87 -29.77
CA PHE A 44 50.06 58.37 -28.60
C PHE A 44 50.44 57.22 -27.68
N GLU A 45 51.72 57.13 -27.33
CA GLU A 45 52.21 56.25 -26.28
C GLU A 45 52.14 56.99 -24.94
N ILE A 46 51.33 56.47 -24.02
CA ILE A 46 51.12 57.05 -22.69
C ILE A 46 51.84 56.18 -21.66
N THR A 47 52.85 56.74 -21.01
CA THR A 47 53.52 56.12 -19.86
C THR A 47 52.89 56.64 -18.58
N ALA A 48 52.27 55.77 -17.80
CA ALA A 48 51.59 56.13 -16.56
C ALA A 48 51.93 55.16 -15.43
N ILE A 49 51.86 55.66 -14.20
CA ILE A 49 52.04 54.86 -12.98
C ILE A 49 50.67 54.71 -12.31
N GLU A 50 50.38 53.51 -11.82
CA GLU A 50 49.14 53.25 -11.07
C GLU A 50 48.96 54.26 -9.93
N HIS A 51 47.78 54.87 -9.87
CA HIS A 51 47.44 55.89 -8.89
C HIS A 51 46.28 55.41 -8.04
N ASN A 52 46.53 55.24 -6.74
CA ASN A 52 45.48 55.04 -5.77
C ASN A 52 45.39 56.30 -4.88
N PRO A 53 44.34 57.13 -5.00
CA PRO A 53 44.20 58.37 -4.26
C PRO A 53 44.06 58.15 -2.73
N ASP A 54 43.60 56.98 -2.30
CA ASP A 54 43.37 56.65 -0.89
C ASP A 54 44.61 56.05 -0.19
N LYS A 55 45.67 55.74 -0.97
CA LYS A 55 46.87 55.03 -0.50
C LYS A 55 47.55 55.70 0.71
N TYR A 56 47.59 57.04 0.76
CA TYR A 56 48.22 57.77 1.85
C TYR A 56 47.37 57.80 3.13
N ALA A 57 46.04 57.90 3.01
CA ALA A 57 45.13 57.90 4.16
C ALA A 57 45.05 56.53 4.86
N HIS A 58 45.21 55.44 4.09
CA HIS A 58 45.25 54.07 4.63
C HIS A 58 46.58 53.71 5.30
N ILE A 59 47.69 54.32 4.90
CA ILE A 59 49.01 54.12 5.54
C ILE A 59 49.05 54.72 6.96
N ASP A 60 48.41 55.88 7.19
CA ASP A 60 48.36 56.54 8.50
C ASP A 60 47.42 55.88 9.52
N THR A 61 46.51 55.01 9.07
CA THR A 61 45.49 54.37 9.92
C THR A 61 45.67 52.86 10.14
N GLY A 62 46.71 52.26 9.54
CA GLY A 62 47.14 50.88 9.84
C GLY A 62 46.23 49.77 9.32
N ILE A 63 45.36 50.04 8.35
CA ILE A 63 44.43 49.05 7.77
C ILE A 63 44.97 48.60 6.39
N ARG A 64 44.77 47.31 6.07
CA ARG A 64 45.17 46.71 4.77
C ARG A 64 44.47 47.43 3.62
N ILE A 65 45.19 47.59 2.51
CA ILE A 65 44.64 48.10 1.26
C ILE A 65 43.78 46.98 0.63
N ASP A 66 42.48 47.21 0.49
CA ASP A 66 41.61 46.35 -0.31
C ASP A 66 41.85 46.67 -1.80
N GLU A 67 42.32 45.69 -2.57
CA GLU A 67 42.46 45.81 -4.02
C GLU A 67 41.07 45.87 -4.67
N ARG A 68 40.84 46.90 -5.49
CA ARG A 68 39.56 47.06 -6.20
C ARG A 68 39.50 46.04 -7.36
N PRO A 69 38.41 45.30 -7.54
CA PRO A 69 38.29 44.34 -8.63
C PRO A 69 38.14 45.09 -9.97
N ILE A 70 39.11 44.92 -10.86
CA ILE A 70 39.20 45.66 -12.14
C ILE A 70 38.73 44.85 -13.37
N SER A 71 38.27 43.60 -13.19
CA SER A 71 37.79 42.77 -14.31
C SER A 71 36.88 41.61 -13.89
N LEU A 72 35.72 41.50 -14.55
CA LEU A 72 34.95 40.27 -14.70
C LEU A 72 34.84 39.96 -16.20
N ILE A 73 35.86 39.32 -16.77
CA ILE A 73 35.69 38.62 -18.05
C ILE A 73 35.15 37.24 -17.70
N PRO A 74 33.91 36.88 -18.05
CA PRO A 74 33.47 35.49 -17.95
C PRO A 74 34.36 34.68 -18.92
N PRO A 75 35.06 33.63 -18.47
CA PRO A 75 35.79 32.79 -19.40
C PRO A 75 34.78 32.15 -20.34
N GLY A 76 34.78 32.55 -21.61
CA GLY A 76 33.88 32.03 -22.64
C GLY A 76 34.03 30.53 -22.89
N VAL A 77 35.04 29.90 -22.31
CA VAL A 77 35.28 28.45 -22.33
C VAL A 77 35.67 28.00 -20.93
N GLN A 78 34.94 27.03 -20.37
CA GLN A 78 35.31 26.39 -19.12
C GLN A 78 36.35 25.30 -19.40
N SER A 79 37.48 25.33 -18.69
CA SER A 79 38.49 24.28 -18.79
C SER A 79 38.03 23.00 -18.08
N PRO A 80 38.33 21.79 -18.62
CA PRO A 80 38.04 20.54 -17.94
C PRO A 80 38.85 20.40 -16.64
N PRO A 81 38.29 19.75 -15.60
CA PRO A 81 39.05 19.41 -14.39
C PRO A 81 40.29 18.56 -14.72
N LYS A 82 41.36 18.74 -13.96
CA LYS A 82 42.59 17.92 -14.07
C LYS A 82 42.63 16.88 -12.94
N ASN A 83 43.51 15.89 -13.08
CA ASN A 83 43.79 14.89 -12.04
C ASN A 83 42.53 14.20 -11.48
N VAL A 84 41.64 13.78 -12.37
CA VAL A 84 40.49 12.97 -11.97
C VAL A 84 40.99 11.59 -11.56
N VAL A 85 40.86 11.25 -10.28
CA VAL A 85 41.39 10.02 -9.69
C VAL A 85 40.26 9.26 -9.01
N ILE A 86 40.26 7.95 -9.21
CA ILE A 86 39.41 7.00 -8.48
C ILE A 86 40.25 6.39 -7.36
N GLY A 87 39.80 6.55 -6.14
CA GLY A 87 40.31 5.88 -4.95
C GLY A 87 39.21 5.10 -4.24
N SER A 88 39.60 4.44 -3.15
CA SER A 88 38.65 3.79 -2.26
C SER A 88 39.15 3.79 -0.83
N ASP A 89 38.25 4.01 0.10
CA ASP A 89 38.48 3.78 1.52
C ASP A 89 37.69 2.52 1.93
N SER A 90 38.31 1.65 2.72
CA SER A 90 37.68 0.42 3.20
C SER A 90 37.72 0.37 4.71
N VAL A 91 36.54 0.27 5.34
CA VAL A 91 36.41 0.17 6.80
C VAL A 91 35.86 -1.20 7.15
N VAL A 92 36.53 -1.91 8.07
CA VAL A 92 36.03 -3.18 8.60
C VAL A 92 35.11 -2.89 9.77
N HIS A 93 33.81 -3.08 9.58
CA HIS A 93 32.81 -3.05 10.66
C HIS A 93 32.30 -4.47 10.88
N GLN A 94 32.47 -4.99 12.11
CA GLN A 94 31.96 -6.31 12.52
C GLN A 94 32.38 -7.49 11.60
N GLY A 95 33.61 -7.45 11.06
CA GLY A 95 34.20 -8.55 10.29
C GLY A 95 33.95 -8.51 8.78
N ILE A 96 33.28 -7.49 8.24
CA ILE A 96 33.08 -7.29 6.80
C ILE A 96 33.70 -5.95 6.37
N ALA A 97 34.43 -5.95 5.25
CA ALA A 97 35.01 -4.76 4.65
C ALA A 97 33.95 -4.00 3.83
N ILE A 98 33.57 -2.79 4.29
CA ILE A 98 32.73 -1.86 3.53
C ILE A 98 33.68 -0.97 2.73
N THR A 99 33.63 -1.07 1.40
CA THR A 99 34.42 -0.21 0.52
C THR A 99 33.56 0.93 -0.01
N THR A 100 34.07 2.14 0.11
CA THR A 100 33.50 3.37 -0.46
C THR A 100 34.34 3.80 -1.64
N LEU A 101 33.71 4.00 -2.80
CA LEU A 101 34.33 4.65 -3.96
C LEU A 101 34.51 6.12 -3.63
N ARG A 102 35.71 6.65 -3.88
CA ARG A 102 36.01 8.07 -3.76
C ARG A 102 36.56 8.57 -5.09
N VAL A 103 35.91 9.57 -5.67
CA VAL A 103 36.40 10.21 -6.89
C VAL A 103 36.76 11.65 -6.56
N THR A 104 37.97 12.05 -6.90
CA THR A 104 38.49 13.41 -6.65
C THR A 104 39.10 14.00 -7.91
N TRP A 105 39.15 15.32 -8.00
CA TRP A 105 39.77 16.05 -9.09
C TRP A 105 40.39 17.36 -8.59
N ASP A 106 41.21 18.01 -9.40
CA ASP A 106 41.71 19.36 -9.10
C ASP A 106 40.65 20.41 -9.45
N ALA A 107 40.65 21.51 -8.71
CA ALA A 107 39.80 22.65 -9.01
C ALA A 107 40.09 23.18 -10.43
N ALA A 108 39.04 23.25 -11.25
CA ALA A 108 39.11 23.89 -12.55
C ALA A 108 38.98 25.41 -12.38
N GLU A 109 39.83 26.17 -13.06
CA GLU A 109 39.81 27.63 -13.02
C GLU A 109 38.42 28.16 -13.41
N SER A 110 37.91 29.12 -12.62
CA SER A 110 36.60 29.76 -12.78
C SER A 110 35.37 28.84 -12.70
N ALA A 111 35.53 27.59 -12.28
CA ALA A 111 34.40 26.68 -12.06
C ALA A 111 33.71 26.98 -10.73
N ILE A 112 32.37 27.11 -10.76
CA ILE A 112 31.53 27.25 -9.56
C ILE A 112 30.86 25.93 -9.17
N ALA A 113 30.79 24.97 -10.10
CA ALA A 113 30.21 23.65 -9.87
C ALA A 113 30.82 22.58 -10.79
N TYR A 114 30.55 21.32 -10.45
CA TYR A 114 30.97 20.14 -11.17
C TYR A 114 29.79 19.18 -11.33
N GLU A 115 29.73 18.55 -12.50
CA GLU A 115 28.86 17.41 -12.76
C GLU A 115 29.73 16.20 -13.02
N ALA A 116 29.44 15.11 -12.30
CA ALA A 116 30.22 13.90 -12.38
C ALA A 116 29.32 12.68 -12.62
N GLU A 117 29.87 11.68 -13.29
CA GLU A 117 29.22 10.40 -13.52
C GLU A 117 30.21 9.27 -13.29
N TRP A 118 29.71 8.11 -12.90
CA TRP A 118 30.51 6.91 -12.71
C TRP A 118 29.80 5.67 -13.27
N ARG A 119 30.57 4.63 -13.56
CA ARG A 119 30.05 3.32 -13.98
C ARG A 119 30.95 2.18 -13.54
N ARG A 120 30.39 0.97 -13.48
CA ARG A 120 31.09 -0.29 -13.17
C ARG A 120 30.94 -1.27 -14.35
N ASP A 121 32.03 -1.97 -14.72
CA ASP A 121 32.05 -3.09 -15.67
C ASP A 121 31.26 -2.85 -16.99
N ASN A 122 31.45 -1.67 -17.58
CA ASN A 122 30.76 -1.22 -18.80
C ASN A 122 29.23 -1.06 -18.69
N GLY A 123 28.69 -0.96 -17.47
CA GLY A 123 27.30 -0.62 -17.23
C GLY A 123 26.94 0.83 -17.63
N ASN A 124 25.69 1.20 -17.38
CA ASN A 124 25.20 2.55 -17.62
C ASN A 124 25.91 3.58 -16.73
N TRP A 125 26.07 4.81 -17.24
CA TRP A 125 26.57 5.94 -16.46
C TRP A 125 25.54 6.37 -15.42
N ILE A 126 25.98 6.50 -14.17
CA ILE A 126 25.20 6.94 -13.03
C ILE A 126 25.68 8.34 -12.65
N ALA A 127 24.78 9.32 -12.67
CA ALA A 127 25.09 10.71 -12.31
C ALA A 127 25.24 10.87 -10.79
N ALA A 128 26.31 11.55 -10.38
CA ALA A 128 26.45 12.08 -9.04
C ALA A 128 25.72 13.43 -8.93
N PRO A 129 25.25 13.83 -7.73
CA PRO A 129 24.68 15.16 -7.53
C PRO A 129 25.67 16.26 -7.93
N ARG A 130 25.17 17.30 -8.59
CA ARG A 130 25.97 18.50 -8.92
C ARG A 130 26.52 19.08 -7.63
N THR A 131 27.81 19.36 -7.60
CA THR A 131 28.52 19.78 -6.39
C THR A 131 29.53 20.89 -6.67
N SER A 132 29.84 21.72 -5.68
CA SER A 132 30.97 22.66 -5.71
C SER A 132 32.26 22.05 -5.11
N THR A 133 32.16 20.87 -4.50
CA THR A 133 33.31 20.13 -3.94
C THR A 133 34.13 19.44 -5.02
N GLN A 134 35.41 19.22 -4.76
CA GLN A 134 36.35 18.59 -5.70
C GLN A 134 36.32 17.05 -5.63
N GLY A 135 35.13 16.48 -5.41
CA GLY A 135 34.95 15.05 -5.31
C GLY A 135 33.57 14.62 -4.82
N PHE A 136 33.29 13.33 -4.95
CA PHE A 136 32.12 12.67 -4.40
C PHE A 136 32.48 11.26 -3.91
N GLU A 137 31.63 10.72 -3.04
CA GLU A 137 31.77 9.39 -2.47
C GLU A 137 30.53 8.55 -2.74
N VAL A 138 30.73 7.26 -3.02
CA VAL A 138 29.67 6.26 -3.17
C VAL A 138 29.96 5.11 -2.22
N PRO A 139 29.21 4.96 -1.11
CA PRO A 139 29.43 3.87 -0.17
C PRO A 139 28.95 2.53 -0.74
N ASN A 140 29.38 1.43 -0.11
CA ASN A 140 28.93 0.07 -0.41
C ASN A 140 29.15 -0.36 -1.87
N ILE A 141 30.31 -0.05 -2.43
CA ILE A 141 30.63 -0.49 -3.79
C ILE A 141 30.94 -1.99 -3.85
N TYR A 142 30.63 -2.60 -4.99
CA TYR A 142 31.02 -3.97 -5.30
C TYR A 142 32.42 -4.02 -5.90
N ALA A 143 33.05 -5.19 -5.87
CA ALA A 143 34.27 -5.40 -6.63
C ALA A 143 34.00 -5.28 -8.14
N GLY A 144 34.87 -4.59 -8.88
CA GLY A 144 34.72 -4.43 -10.33
C GLY A 144 35.62 -3.34 -10.92
N ARG A 145 35.47 -3.11 -12.22
CA ARG A 145 36.17 -2.03 -12.95
C ARG A 145 35.38 -0.75 -12.91
N TYR A 146 35.93 0.27 -12.26
CA TYR A 146 35.31 1.58 -12.12
C TYR A 146 35.88 2.57 -13.11
N GLN A 147 34.98 3.34 -13.71
CA GLN A 147 35.30 4.51 -14.52
C GLN A 147 34.47 5.69 -14.01
N ALA A 148 35.07 6.87 -14.03
CA ALA A 148 34.44 8.12 -13.62
C ALA A 148 34.80 9.23 -14.59
N ARG A 149 33.86 10.15 -14.81
CA ARG A 149 34.09 11.35 -15.60
C ARG A 149 33.49 12.55 -14.89
N VAL A 150 34.14 13.71 -15.04
CA VAL A 150 33.70 14.97 -14.45
C VAL A 150 33.86 16.11 -15.45
N ARG A 151 32.91 17.04 -15.44
CA ARG A 151 32.99 18.32 -16.15
C ARG A 151 32.76 19.47 -15.18
N ALA A 152 33.39 20.60 -15.46
CA ALA A 152 33.29 21.83 -14.69
C ALA A 152 32.26 22.77 -15.32
N ILE A 153 31.62 23.60 -14.50
CA ILE A 153 30.62 24.58 -14.90
C ILE A 153 30.99 25.93 -14.30
N ASN A 154 31.06 26.96 -15.14
CA ASN A 154 31.36 28.34 -14.72
C ASN A 154 30.10 29.11 -14.28
N ALA A 155 30.28 30.35 -13.82
CA ALA A 155 29.19 31.23 -13.39
C ALA A 155 28.17 31.59 -14.49
N ALA A 156 28.51 31.36 -15.77
CA ALA A 156 27.62 31.53 -16.92
C ALA A 156 26.94 30.23 -17.36
N GLU A 157 26.98 29.17 -16.54
CA GLU A 157 26.45 27.83 -16.84
C GLU A 157 27.09 27.15 -18.08
N ILE A 158 28.29 27.57 -18.46
CA ILE A 158 29.05 26.94 -19.55
C ILE A 158 29.82 25.74 -19.00
N SER A 159 29.57 24.57 -19.59
CA SER A 159 30.24 23.31 -19.25
C SER A 159 31.54 23.12 -20.02
N SER A 160 32.54 22.51 -19.38
CA SER A 160 33.72 21.99 -20.08
C SER A 160 33.47 20.65 -20.76
N LEU A 161 34.45 20.19 -21.54
CA LEU A 161 34.52 18.78 -21.96
C LEU A 161 34.69 17.86 -20.73
N TRP A 162 34.28 16.60 -20.88
CA TRP A 162 34.46 15.59 -19.84
C TRP A 162 35.94 15.22 -19.66
N ALA A 163 36.43 15.39 -18.44
CA ALA A 163 37.68 14.77 -17.99
C ALA A 163 37.38 13.38 -17.43
N ASN A 164 38.15 12.37 -17.84
CA ASN A 164 37.96 10.98 -17.42
C ASN A 164 39.06 10.57 -16.45
N ALA A 165 38.69 9.82 -15.42
CA ALA A 165 39.65 9.13 -14.57
C ALA A 165 40.22 7.89 -15.29
N PRO A 166 41.47 7.49 -14.99
CA PRO A 166 41.97 6.17 -15.36
C PRO A 166 41.06 5.06 -14.81
N GLU A 167 40.78 4.05 -15.63
CA GLU A 167 40.02 2.88 -15.18
C GLU A 167 40.72 2.21 -14.00
N THR A 168 39.99 1.98 -12.91
CA THR A 168 40.55 1.49 -11.66
C THR A 168 39.77 0.26 -11.18
N HIS A 169 40.47 -0.82 -10.85
CA HIS A 169 39.86 -2.00 -10.24
C HIS A 169 39.78 -1.80 -8.74
N LEU A 170 38.55 -1.77 -8.20
CA LEU A 170 38.33 -1.62 -6.76
C LEU A 170 37.91 -2.95 -6.15
N LYS A 171 38.41 -3.23 -4.95
CA LYS A 171 37.98 -4.36 -4.13
C LYS A 171 36.79 -3.91 -3.28
N GLY A 172 35.59 -4.32 -3.63
CA GLY A 172 34.36 -4.03 -2.89
C GLY A 172 33.68 -5.29 -2.37
N LYS A 173 32.41 -5.19 -2.01
CA LYS A 173 31.56 -6.34 -1.65
C LYS A 173 31.59 -7.35 -2.82
N ALA A 174 31.92 -8.60 -2.52
CA ALA A 174 31.97 -9.69 -3.48
C ALA A 174 30.98 -10.78 -3.03
N GLY A 175 30.03 -11.12 -3.90
CA GLY A 175 29.03 -12.15 -3.65
C GLY A 175 27.62 -11.74 -4.06
N GLU A 176 26.80 -12.74 -4.36
CA GLU A 176 25.34 -12.58 -4.48
C GLU A 176 24.76 -12.08 -3.15
N PRO A 177 23.67 -11.30 -3.15
CA PRO A 177 22.98 -10.96 -1.92
C PRO A 177 22.55 -12.25 -1.18
N PRO A 178 22.42 -12.23 0.14
CA PRO A 178 21.89 -13.37 0.89
C PRO A 178 20.39 -13.56 0.57
N ALA A 179 19.87 -14.77 0.79
CA ALA A 179 18.44 -15.03 0.71
C ALA A 179 17.67 -14.21 1.78
N PRO A 180 16.38 -13.89 1.54
CA PRO A 180 15.52 -13.24 2.53
C PRO A 180 15.52 -13.99 3.87
N LEU A 181 15.66 -13.27 4.99
CA LEU A 181 15.70 -13.87 6.32
C LEU A 181 14.29 -14.16 6.84
N GLY A 182 14.10 -15.33 7.46
CA GLY A 182 12.86 -15.65 8.18
C GLY A 182 11.59 -15.58 7.32
N PHE A 183 11.68 -15.98 6.04
CA PHE A 183 10.52 -16.00 5.15
C PHE A 183 9.42 -16.89 5.73
N LYS A 184 8.28 -16.28 6.07
CA LYS A 184 7.18 -16.94 6.78
C LYS A 184 5.84 -16.60 6.16
N ALA A 185 4.90 -17.53 6.26
CA ALA A 185 3.54 -17.40 5.77
C ALA A 185 2.60 -17.45 6.97
N THR A 186 1.84 -16.39 7.17
CA THR A 186 0.80 -16.28 8.19
C THR A 186 -0.55 -16.44 7.51
N PRO A 187 -1.35 -17.46 7.89
CA PRO A 187 -2.73 -17.58 7.43
C PRO A 187 -3.53 -16.35 7.84
N ILE A 188 -4.19 -15.71 6.89
CA ILE A 188 -5.19 -14.69 7.17
C ILE A 188 -6.49 -15.05 6.45
N VAL A 189 -7.55 -14.34 6.74
CA VAL A 189 -8.83 -14.69 6.15
C VAL A 189 -8.85 -14.23 4.71
N PHE A 190 -9.29 -15.15 3.85
CA PHE A 190 -9.29 -14.97 2.41
C PHE A 190 -7.92 -14.58 1.85
N GLY A 191 -6.83 -14.98 2.52
CA GLY A 191 -5.51 -14.64 2.06
C GLY A 191 -4.37 -15.28 2.82
N ILE A 192 -3.16 -15.00 2.37
CA ILE A 192 -1.92 -15.41 3.01
C ILE A 192 -1.03 -14.18 3.11
N GLN A 193 -0.57 -13.85 4.32
CA GLN A 193 0.44 -12.82 4.53
C GLN A 193 1.81 -13.47 4.51
N LEU A 194 2.72 -12.92 3.71
CA LEU A 194 4.12 -13.30 3.63
C LEU A 194 4.96 -12.22 4.30
N ASP A 195 5.86 -12.61 5.18
CA ASP A 195 6.80 -11.68 5.83
C ASP A 195 8.23 -12.22 5.71
N TRP A 196 9.19 -11.31 5.60
CA TRP A 196 10.61 -11.64 5.61
C TRP A 196 11.41 -10.53 6.28
N GLY A 197 12.72 -10.74 6.39
CA GLY A 197 13.70 -9.80 6.89
C GLY A 197 14.86 -9.66 5.91
N PHE A 198 15.65 -8.63 6.17
CA PHE A 198 16.88 -8.34 5.47
C PHE A 198 18.04 -8.60 6.43
N ALA A 199 19.07 -9.28 5.94
CA ALA A 199 20.30 -9.44 6.72
C ALA A 199 20.97 -8.07 6.90
N PRO A 200 21.80 -7.88 7.94
CA PRO A 200 22.67 -6.70 8.01
C PRO A 200 23.45 -6.52 6.70
N HIS A 201 23.66 -5.27 6.28
CA HIS A 201 24.46 -4.94 5.09
C HIS A 201 23.84 -5.35 3.74
N THR A 202 22.50 -5.40 3.65
CA THR A 202 21.75 -5.55 2.40
C THR A 202 21.00 -4.28 1.99
N GLU A 203 21.49 -3.09 2.37
CA GLU A 203 20.87 -1.79 2.03
C GLU A 203 20.94 -1.47 0.52
N ASP A 204 21.75 -2.25 -0.20
CA ASP A 204 21.89 -2.28 -1.65
C ASP A 204 20.79 -3.11 -2.36
N THR A 205 19.89 -3.76 -1.62
CA THR A 205 18.74 -4.48 -2.18
C THR A 205 17.85 -3.53 -2.99
N LEU A 206 17.50 -3.92 -4.21
CA LEU A 206 16.52 -3.23 -5.05
C LEU A 206 15.10 -3.71 -4.71
N LYS A 207 14.91 -5.04 -4.67
CA LYS A 207 13.61 -5.66 -4.48
C LYS A 207 13.72 -7.09 -3.94
N THR A 208 12.60 -7.59 -3.43
CA THR A 208 12.36 -9.01 -3.16
C THR A 208 11.45 -9.56 -4.25
N GLU A 209 11.91 -10.58 -4.97
CA GLU A 209 11.09 -11.30 -5.96
C GLU A 209 10.43 -12.50 -5.26
N ILE A 210 9.12 -12.64 -5.40
CA ILE A 210 8.34 -13.75 -4.81
C ILE A 210 7.66 -14.55 -5.91
N GLN A 211 7.82 -15.87 -5.85
CA GLN A 211 7.14 -16.82 -6.72
C GLN A 211 6.24 -17.75 -5.91
N TYR A 212 5.22 -18.30 -6.56
CA TYR A 212 4.31 -19.26 -5.94
C TYR A 212 3.94 -20.40 -6.91
N SER A 213 3.54 -21.54 -6.34
CA SER A 213 2.93 -22.66 -7.05
C SER A 213 1.82 -23.28 -6.21
N SER A 214 0.86 -23.95 -6.86
CA SER A 214 -0.13 -24.81 -6.20
C SER A 214 0.44 -26.15 -5.75
N THR A 215 1.63 -26.55 -6.21
CA THR A 215 2.30 -27.81 -5.88
C THR A 215 3.62 -27.58 -5.14
N SER A 216 4.03 -28.56 -4.34
CA SER A 216 5.24 -28.49 -3.49
C SER A 216 6.54 -28.76 -4.25
N ASP A 217 6.45 -29.31 -5.46
CA ASP A 217 7.56 -29.73 -6.31
C ASP A 217 8.05 -28.62 -7.27
N GLY A 218 7.38 -27.46 -7.28
CA GLY A 218 7.74 -26.32 -8.13
C GLY A 218 7.24 -26.43 -9.58
N GLU A 219 6.41 -27.43 -9.90
CA GLU A 219 5.67 -27.44 -11.16
C GLU A 219 4.75 -26.22 -11.26
N GLY A 220 4.63 -25.61 -12.45
CA GLY A 220 3.73 -24.48 -12.68
C GLY A 220 4.06 -23.19 -11.91
N LEU A 221 5.33 -22.96 -11.54
CA LEU A 221 5.78 -21.74 -10.87
C LEU A 221 5.36 -20.46 -11.60
N MET A 222 4.76 -19.54 -10.86
CA MET A 222 4.37 -18.22 -11.35
C MET A 222 5.00 -17.12 -10.50
N LEU A 223 5.31 -15.99 -11.14
CA LEU A 223 5.70 -14.77 -10.43
C LEU A 223 4.49 -14.24 -9.67
N LEU A 224 4.63 -14.06 -8.36
CA LEU A 224 3.61 -13.44 -7.52
C LEU A 224 3.75 -11.92 -7.56
N SER A 225 4.92 -11.41 -7.18
CA SER A 225 5.19 -9.98 -7.13
C SER A 225 6.68 -9.67 -6.98
N ASP A 226 7.06 -8.48 -7.44
CA ASP A 226 8.32 -7.81 -7.15
C ASP A 226 8.07 -6.71 -6.10
N ILE A 227 8.64 -6.85 -4.91
CA ILE A 227 8.40 -5.96 -3.78
C ILE A 227 9.62 -5.06 -3.54
N PRO A 228 9.51 -3.73 -3.71
CA PRO A 228 10.66 -2.83 -3.59
C PRO A 228 11.19 -2.76 -2.15
N TYR A 229 12.51 -2.75 -2.01
CA TYR A 229 13.15 -2.50 -0.71
C TYR A 229 12.76 -1.10 -0.17
N PRO A 230 12.54 -0.92 1.15
CA PRO A 230 12.70 -1.87 2.26
C PRO A 230 11.41 -2.61 2.66
N GLN A 231 10.40 -2.70 1.78
CA GLN A 231 9.18 -3.44 2.12
C GLN A 231 9.52 -4.91 2.36
N LYS A 232 8.93 -5.47 3.41
CA LYS A 232 9.24 -6.81 3.92
C LYS A 232 8.01 -7.66 4.23
N THR A 233 6.87 -7.24 3.71
CA THR A 233 5.57 -7.88 3.88
C THR A 233 4.79 -7.82 2.57
N TYR A 234 4.01 -8.85 2.29
CA TYR A 234 3.09 -8.91 1.15
C TYR A 234 1.85 -9.69 1.53
N VAL A 235 0.68 -9.26 1.06
CA VAL A 235 -0.58 -9.95 1.34
C VAL A 235 -1.23 -10.41 0.05
N MET A 236 -1.32 -11.73 -0.13
CA MET A 236 -2.09 -12.36 -1.19
C MET A 236 -3.54 -12.50 -0.73
N GLN A 237 -4.45 -11.69 -1.27
CA GLN A 237 -5.87 -11.69 -0.89
C GLN A 237 -6.74 -12.38 -1.96
N GLY A 238 -8.02 -12.60 -1.63
CA GLY A 238 -9.01 -13.18 -2.54
C GLY A 238 -8.96 -14.71 -2.63
N LEU A 239 -8.37 -15.37 -1.64
CA LEU A 239 -8.30 -16.84 -1.57
C LEU A 239 -9.56 -17.40 -0.90
N ALA A 240 -10.02 -18.59 -1.30
CA ALA A 240 -10.98 -19.35 -0.49
C ALA A 240 -10.30 -19.86 0.79
N ALA A 241 -11.07 -20.30 1.80
CA ALA A 241 -10.52 -20.86 3.04
C ALA A 241 -9.78 -22.19 2.79
N GLY A 242 -8.63 -22.41 3.44
CA GLY A 242 -7.84 -23.64 3.33
C GLY A 242 -7.10 -23.84 1.99
N VAL A 243 -7.04 -22.80 1.15
CA VAL A 243 -6.29 -22.84 -0.09
C VAL A 243 -4.79 -22.81 0.24
N THR A 244 -4.08 -23.82 -0.23
CA THR A 244 -2.64 -23.97 -0.03
C THR A 244 -1.87 -23.51 -1.27
N PHE A 245 -0.79 -22.76 -1.04
CA PHE A 245 0.25 -22.46 -2.03
C PHE A 245 1.64 -22.70 -1.43
N TYR A 246 2.62 -22.89 -2.29
CA TYR A 246 4.02 -23.00 -1.93
C TYR A 246 4.76 -21.80 -2.50
N PHE A 247 5.45 -21.06 -1.62
CA PHE A 247 6.11 -19.80 -1.95
C PHE A 247 7.62 -19.95 -1.87
N ARG A 248 8.34 -19.18 -2.67
CA ARG A 248 9.78 -18.95 -2.49
C ARG A 248 10.11 -17.50 -2.80
N ALA A 249 11.12 -16.97 -2.15
CA ALA A 249 11.56 -15.59 -2.34
C ALA A 249 13.06 -15.50 -2.56
N ARG A 250 13.51 -14.43 -3.23
CA ARG A 250 14.93 -14.07 -3.35
C ARG A 250 15.10 -12.55 -3.36
N LEU A 251 16.28 -12.08 -3.00
CA LEU A 251 16.65 -10.68 -3.11
C LEU A 251 17.32 -10.40 -4.45
N VAL A 252 17.03 -9.24 -5.02
CA VAL A 252 17.72 -8.69 -6.18
C VAL A 252 18.34 -7.37 -5.77
N ASP A 253 19.65 -7.21 -5.95
CA ASP A 253 20.35 -5.97 -5.63
C ASP A 253 20.22 -4.91 -6.75
N LYS A 254 20.62 -3.67 -6.45
CA LYS A 254 20.60 -2.55 -7.42
C LYS A 254 21.55 -2.74 -8.62
N SER A 255 22.46 -3.70 -8.55
CA SER A 255 23.34 -4.09 -9.66
C SER A 255 22.77 -5.24 -10.50
N GLY A 256 21.65 -5.82 -10.11
CA GLY A 256 20.99 -6.95 -10.78
C GLY A 256 21.46 -8.34 -10.32
N ASN A 257 22.33 -8.46 -9.31
CA ASN A 257 22.68 -9.77 -8.79
C ASN A 257 21.51 -10.34 -7.96
N GLN A 258 21.33 -11.65 -8.03
CA GLN A 258 20.21 -12.36 -7.44
C GLN A 258 20.72 -13.29 -6.33
N SER A 259 20.04 -13.32 -5.19
CA SER A 259 20.35 -14.29 -4.15
C SER A 259 19.89 -15.69 -4.56
N PRO A 260 20.38 -16.74 -3.88
CA PRO A 260 19.69 -18.02 -3.86
C PRO A 260 18.23 -17.85 -3.43
N TRP A 261 17.36 -18.72 -3.94
CA TRP A 261 15.98 -18.84 -3.47
C TRP A 261 15.94 -19.35 -2.03
N THR A 262 14.95 -18.92 -1.26
CA THR A 262 14.56 -19.65 -0.05
C THR A 262 14.06 -21.05 -0.39
N ASP A 263 14.05 -21.93 0.60
CA ASP A 263 13.26 -23.15 0.52
C ASP A 263 11.78 -22.84 0.26
N PHE A 264 11.07 -23.81 -0.32
CA PHE A 264 9.63 -23.69 -0.50
C PHE A 264 8.92 -23.63 0.85
N LEU A 265 8.18 -22.55 1.03
CA LEU A 265 7.37 -22.27 2.20
C LEU A 265 5.91 -22.58 1.88
N ARG A 266 5.32 -23.53 2.60
CA ARG A 266 3.88 -23.78 2.52
C ARG A 266 3.12 -22.65 3.23
N GLY A 267 2.24 -21.98 2.51
CA GLY A 267 1.26 -21.06 3.08
C GLY A 267 -0.16 -21.56 2.80
N GLU A 268 -1.06 -21.38 3.75
CA GLU A 268 -2.46 -21.77 3.63
C GLU A 268 -3.32 -20.59 4.07
N SER A 269 -4.36 -20.27 3.30
CA SER A 269 -5.34 -19.28 3.75
C SER A 269 -6.10 -19.81 4.94
N SER A 270 -6.44 -18.93 5.88
CA SER A 270 -7.08 -19.35 7.12
C SER A 270 -8.35 -20.16 6.83
N THR A 271 -8.42 -21.38 7.35
CA THR A 271 -9.66 -22.15 7.52
C THR A 271 -10.43 -21.69 8.75
N ASP A 272 -9.78 -20.86 9.57
CA ASP A 272 -10.32 -20.41 10.82
C ASP A 272 -11.26 -19.22 10.58
N ALA A 273 -12.56 -19.51 10.66
CA ALA A 273 -13.64 -18.54 10.65
C ALA A 273 -13.88 -17.94 12.05
N SER A 274 -13.03 -18.27 13.04
CA SER A 274 -13.02 -17.69 14.38
C SER A 274 -13.18 -16.18 14.30
N TRP A 275 -12.44 -15.47 13.44
CA TRP A 275 -12.58 -14.02 13.26
C TRP A 275 -13.97 -13.50 12.82
N ILE A 276 -14.87 -14.29 12.20
CA ILE A 276 -16.26 -13.85 11.95
C ILE A 276 -17.07 -14.06 13.23
N THR A 277 -16.84 -15.17 13.92
CA THR A 277 -17.40 -15.43 15.24
C THR A 277 -16.74 -14.62 16.35
N ASP A 278 -15.60 -13.97 16.12
CA ASP A 278 -14.78 -13.16 17.02
C ASP A 278 -14.79 -11.69 16.56
N ALA A 279 -15.18 -11.32 15.33
CA ALA A 279 -15.51 -9.93 15.02
C ALA A 279 -16.94 -9.63 15.46
N VAL A 280 -17.86 -10.56 15.18
CA VAL A 280 -19.21 -10.52 15.76
C VAL A 280 -19.15 -10.92 17.23
N GLY A 281 -18.28 -11.85 17.62
CA GLY A 281 -18.07 -12.26 19.01
C GLY A 281 -17.29 -11.27 19.83
N ASP A 282 -16.21 -10.64 19.36
CA ASP A 282 -15.52 -9.57 20.09
C ASP A 282 -16.38 -8.31 20.11
N GLN A 283 -17.16 -7.98 19.08
CA GLN A 283 -18.19 -6.93 19.24
C GLN A 283 -19.27 -7.34 20.25
N LEU A 284 -19.68 -8.62 20.31
CA LEU A 284 -20.57 -9.13 21.36
C LEU A 284 -19.90 -9.13 22.76
N MET A 285 -18.63 -9.51 22.86
CA MET A 285 -17.84 -9.76 24.08
C MET A 285 -17.20 -8.48 24.63
N THR A 286 -17.02 -7.47 23.79
CA THR A 286 -16.72 -6.09 24.21
C THR A 286 -17.99 -5.29 24.50
N ALA A 287 -19.13 -5.64 23.91
CA ALA A 287 -20.43 -5.18 24.40
C ALA A 287 -20.74 -5.78 25.78
N GLU A 288 -21.57 -5.09 26.56
CA GLU A 288 -22.03 -5.56 27.88
C GLU A 288 -22.61 -7.00 27.81
N ALA A 289 -23.14 -7.37 26.64
CA ALA A 289 -23.78 -8.65 26.31
C ALA A 289 -22.84 -9.87 26.48
N GLY A 290 -21.60 -9.83 25.99
CA GLY A 290 -20.69 -10.96 26.08
C GLY A 290 -19.86 -10.98 27.37
N LYS A 291 -19.70 -9.84 28.05
CA LYS A 291 -19.27 -9.83 29.47
C LYS A 291 -20.27 -10.58 30.37
N ARG A 292 -21.59 -10.49 30.08
CA ARG A 292 -22.62 -11.26 30.80
C ARG A 292 -22.68 -12.73 30.38
N LEU A 293 -22.33 -13.07 29.14
CA LEU A 293 -22.18 -14.46 28.69
C LEU A 293 -21.04 -15.18 29.42
N GLN A 294 -19.93 -14.49 29.72
CA GLN A 294 -18.84 -15.05 30.52
C GLN A 294 -19.21 -15.19 32.01
N ALA A 295 -20.06 -14.31 32.54
CA ALA A 295 -20.67 -14.48 33.86
C ALA A 295 -21.69 -15.63 33.93
N GLN A 296 -22.12 -16.21 32.79
CA GLN A 296 -23.07 -17.32 32.73
C GLN A 296 -22.45 -18.73 32.81
N LEU A 297 -21.12 -18.84 32.99
CA LEU A 297 -20.47 -20.11 33.33
C LEU A 297 -20.45 -20.39 34.84
N ASP A 298 -20.78 -19.40 35.69
CA ASP A 298 -20.82 -19.54 37.15
C ASP A 298 -22.22 -19.77 37.74
N TYR A 299 -23.27 -19.92 36.93
CA TYR A 299 -24.62 -20.22 37.44
C TYR A 299 -24.90 -21.73 37.64
N GLN A 300 -23.85 -22.56 37.67
CA GLN A 300 -23.89 -23.86 38.36
C GLN A 300 -23.36 -23.78 39.80
N ALA A 301 -22.65 -22.70 40.19
CA ALA A 301 -22.19 -22.50 41.56
C ALA A 301 -23.28 -21.95 42.50
N GLU A 302 -24.40 -21.47 41.96
CA GLU A 302 -25.62 -21.19 42.74
C GLU A 302 -26.45 -22.47 43.02
N ALA A 303 -25.85 -23.65 42.80
CA ALA A 303 -26.30 -24.90 43.37
C ALA A 303 -26.06 -24.98 44.89
N ASP A 304 -25.22 -24.11 45.46
CA ASP A 304 -25.01 -24.07 46.92
C ASP A 304 -26.15 -23.35 47.68
N LEU A 305 -27.09 -22.71 46.98
CA LEU A 305 -28.36 -22.20 47.55
C LEU A 305 -29.47 -23.29 47.61
N ILE A 306 -29.20 -24.50 47.12
CA ILE A 306 -30.20 -25.59 46.96
C ILE A 306 -30.57 -26.29 48.28
N ASN A 307 -29.93 -25.99 49.41
CA ASN A 307 -30.27 -26.63 50.69
C ASN A 307 -31.38 -25.93 51.50
N GLY A 308 -32.09 -24.92 50.95
CA GLY A 308 -33.07 -24.15 51.75
C GLY A 308 -34.39 -23.74 51.09
N VAL A 309 -34.60 -23.90 49.77
CA VAL A 309 -35.78 -23.35 49.08
C VAL A 309 -36.42 -24.38 48.13
N ALA A 310 -37.76 -24.40 48.07
CA ALA A 310 -38.55 -25.34 47.29
C ALA A 310 -38.51 -25.06 45.78
N ILE A 311 -37.49 -25.57 45.08
CA ILE A 311 -37.53 -25.71 43.61
C ILE A 311 -38.64 -26.73 43.28
N GLN A 312 -39.62 -26.32 42.48
CA GLN A 312 -40.59 -27.26 41.94
C GLN A 312 -40.06 -27.84 40.63
N GLN A 313 -40.03 -29.16 40.53
CA GLN A 313 -39.59 -29.88 39.34
C GLN A 313 -40.63 -30.90 38.90
N ASN A 314 -40.83 -31.01 37.59
CA ASN A 314 -41.63 -32.06 36.99
C ASN A 314 -40.81 -32.77 35.90
N SER A 315 -40.72 -34.09 35.99
CA SER A 315 -39.99 -34.90 35.01
C SER A 315 -40.96 -35.87 34.34
N PHE A 316 -40.90 -35.93 33.01
CA PHE A 316 -41.64 -36.89 32.20
C PHE A 316 -40.66 -37.70 31.36
N GLU A 317 -40.84 -39.02 31.34
CA GLU A 317 -40.09 -39.94 30.48
C GLU A 317 -41.06 -40.96 29.87
N LEU A 318 -41.05 -41.06 28.55
CA LEU A 318 -41.75 -42.09 27.79
C LEU A 318 -40.74 -42.83 26.93
N MET A 319 -40.67 -44.15 27.08
CA MET A 319 -39.71 -44.99 26.37
C MET A 319 -40.39 -46.22 25.78
N ALA A 320 -40.07 -46.53 24.54
CA ALA A 320 -40.37 -47.80 23.89
C ALA A 320 -39.06 -48.48 23.44
N ARG A 321 -38.98 -49.79 23.59
CA ARG A 321 -37.80 -50.58 23.24
C ARG A 321 -38.19 -51.90 22.60
N ASP A 322 -37.48 -52.25 21.53
CA ASP A 322 -37.55 -53.57 20.87
C ASP A 322 -36.12 -54.00 20.52
N GLY A 323 -35.56 -54.94 21.28
CA GLY A 323 -34.14 -55.33 21.20
C GLY A 323 -33.19 -54.15 21.46
N GLU A 324 -32.39 -53.80 20.46
CA GLU A 324 -31.47 -52.64 20.47
C GLU A 324 -32.15 -51.33 20.03
N ASN A 325 -33.35 -51.40 19.45
CA ASN A 325 -34.08 -50.23 18.99
C ASN A 325 -34.71 -49.51 20.18
N LYS A 326 -34.57 -48.19 20.21
CA LYS A 326 -35.10 -47.34 21.29
C LYS A 326 -35.75 -46.10 20.72
N ALA A 327 -36.91 -45.74 21.25
CA ALA A 327 -37.53 -44.43 21.06
C ALA A 327 -37.82 -43.84 22.44
N GLU A 328 -37.54 -42.55 22.62
CA GLU A 328 -37.61 -41.90 23.93
C GLU A 328 -38.01 -40.43 23.81
N ILE A 329 -38.93 -40.01 24.68
CA ILE A 329 -39.28 -38.60 24.91
C ILE A 329 -39.01 -38.31 26.38
N ARG A 330 -38.17 -37.32 26.66
CA ARG A 330 -37.90 -36.80 28.00
C ARG A 330 -38.30 -35.34 28.07
N ARG A 331 -38.89 -34.92 29.18
CA ARG A 331 -39.12 -33.52 29.51
C ARG A 331 -38.78 -33.27 30.97
N LEU A 332 -38.10 -32.17 31.25
CA LEU A 332 -37.81 -31.66 32.59
C LEU A 332 -38.23 -30.20 32.66
N ASP A 333 -39.23 -29.92 33.49
CA ASP A 333 -39.72 -28.58 33.76
C ASP A 333 -39.31 -28.18 35.18
N ARG A 334 -38.69 -27.02 35.34
CA ARG A 334 -38.24 -26.49 36.64
C ARG A 334 -38.69 -25.04 36.79
N VAL A 335 -39.19 -24.70 37.97
CA VAL A 335 -39.55 -23.33 38.31
C VAL A 335 -39.04 -22.97 39.70
N PHE A 336 -38.72 -21.70 39.86
CA PHE A 336 -38.26 -21.12 41.12
C PHE A 336 -38.67 -19.65 41.17
N ALA A 337 -39.04 -19.19 42.36
CA ALA A 337 -39.29 -17.79 42.62
C ALA A 337 -38.96 -17.48 44.09
N ASP A 338 -38.25 -16.36 44.31
CA ASP A 338 -38.06 -15.75 45.61
C ASP A 338 -38.29 -14.24 45.56
N ARG A 339 -37.74 -13.48 46.52
CA ARG A 339 -37.90 -12.01 46.59
C ARG A 339 -37.14 -11.25 45.51
N GLU A 340 -36.13 -11.84 44.87
CA GLU A 340 -35.18 -11.16 43.99
C GLU A 340 -35.12 -11.76 42.59
N VAL A 341 -35.44 -13.05 42.44
CA VAL A 341 -35.41 -13.74 41.16
C VAL A 341 -36.62 -14.67 40.96
N ALA A 342 -37.10 -14.70 39.73
CA ALA A 342 -38.03 -15.72 39.24
C ALA A 342 -37.45 -16.33 37.97
N TRP A 343 -37.38 -17.66 37.90
CA TRP A 343 -36.97 -18.34 36.68
C TRP A 343 -37.80 -19.60 36.41
N ALA A 344 -37.93 -19.90 35.12
CA ALA A 344 -38.55 -21.11 34.62
C ALA A 344 -37.67 -21.71 33.53
N GLN A 345 -37.56 -23.03 33.50
CA GLN A 345 -36.83 -23.75 32.47
C GLN A 345 -37.58 -25.01 32.06
N SER A 346 -37.68 -25.24 30.75
CA SER A 346 -38.17 -26.49 30.18
C SER A 346 -37.10 -27.07 29.26
N ILE A 347 -36.72 -28.33 29.51
CA ILE A 347 -35.80 -29.09 28.67
C ILE A 347 -36.57 -30.28 28.12
N LYS A 348 -36.62 -30.42 26.80
CA LYS A 348 -37.27 -31.54 26.12
C LYS A 348 -36.27 -32.23 25.19
N GLU A 349 -36.22 -33.54 25.23
CA GLU A 349 -35.43 -34.37 24.31
C GLU A 349 -36.35 -35.40 23.67
N VAL A 350 -36.40 -35.43 22.34
CA VAL A 350 -37.02 -36.51 21.56
C VAL A 350 -35.90 -37.22 20.83
N LYS A 351 -35.73 -38.52 21.04
CA LYS A 351 -34.69 -39.28 20.33
C LYS A 351 -35.11 -40.68 19.97
N SER A 352 -34.47 -41.21 18.95
CA SER A 352 -34.63 -42.58 18.49
C SER A 352 -33.30 -43.16 18.04
N SER A 353 -33.17 -44.48 18.16
CA SER A 353 -32.01 -45.23 17.69
C SER A 353 -32.42 -46.60 17.14
N VAL A 354 -31.80 -46.99 16.03
CA VAL A 354 -31.93 -48.31 15.39
C VAL A 354 -30.53 -48.74 14.95
N GLY A 355 -29.97 -49.75 15.61
CA GLY A 355 -28.55 -50.12 15.45
C GLY A 355 -27.64 -48.90 15.69
N GLU A 356 -26.86 -48.51 14.67
CA GLU A 356 -25.94 -47.36 14.73
C GLU A 356 -26.57 -46.02 14.37
N ASN A 357 -27.78 -46.03 13.78
CA ASN A 357 -28.50 -44.81 13.41
C ASN A 357 -29.09 -44.17 14.66
N ARG A 358 -28.86 -42.86 14.82
CA ARG A 358 -29.41 -42.06 15.92
C ARG A 358 -29.95 -40.75 15.37
N SER A 359 -31.10 -40.34 15.88
CA SER A 359 -31.63 -38.98 15.67
C SER A 359 -32.15 -38.41 16.98
N SER A 360 -31.93 -37.12 17.19
CA SER A 360 -32.44 -36.42 18.36
C SER A 360 -32.82 -34.98 18.05
N ILE A 361 -33.85 -34.50 18.74
CA ILE A 361 -34.22 -33.09 18.83
C ILE A 361 -34.21 -32.73 20.30
N GLN A 362 -33.40 -31.75 20.66
CA GLN A 362 -33.34 -31.19 21.99
C GLN A 362 -33.82 -29.75 21.96
N GLU A 363 -34.69 -29.39 22.89
CA GLU A 363 -35.20 -28.03 23.09
C GLU A 363 -34.90 -27.63 24.53
N ASN A 364 -34.34 -26.44 24.73
CA ASN A 364 -34.10 -25.85 26.04
C ASN A 364 -34.65 -24.42 26.02
N GLN A 365 -35.65 -24.17 26.85
CA GLN A 365 -36.29 -22.87 26.99
C GLN A 365 -36.06 -22.37 28.40
N LYS A 366 -35.61 -21.12 28.54
CA LYS A 366 -35.30 -20.50 29.82
C LYS A 366 -35.89 -19.10 29.86
N SER A 367 -36.52 -18.74 30.97
CA SER A 367 -36.92 -17.38 31.29
C SER A 367 -36.41 -17.03 32.68
N ILE A 368 -35.80 -15.86 32.82
CA ILE A 368 -35.26 -15.35 34.09
C ILE A 368 -35.68 -13.90 34.20
N ASN A 369 -36.26 -13.53 35.34
CA ASN A 369 -36.53 -12.15 35.69
C ASN A 369 -35.92 -11.86 37.07
N LYS A 370 -35.18 -10.75 37.15
CA LYS A 370 -34.68 -10.11 38.37
C LYS A 370 -35.20 -8.68 38.42
N LEU A 371 -34.91 -7.95 39.49
CA LEU A 371 -35.30 -6.54 39.62
C LEU A 371 -34.77 -5.64 38.49
N ASP A 372 -33.61 -5.96 37.94
CA ASP A 372 -32.87 -5.16 36.96
C ASP A 372 -32.63 -5.90 35.63
N LEU A 373 -33.20 -7.09 35.44
CA LEU A 373 -32.95 -7.97 34.30
C LEU A 373 -34.21 -8.75 33.89
N SER A 374 -34.52 -8.74 32.60
CA SER A 374 -35.42 -9.70 31.97
C SER A 374 -34.66 -10.44 30.88
N PHE A 375 -34.65 -11.77 30.93
CA PHE A 375 -33.91 -12.61 30.02
C PHE A 375 -34.75 -13.80 29.57
N ALA A 376 -34.75 -14.07 28.27
CA ALA A 376 -35.36 -15.25 27.68
C ALA A 376 -34.39 -15.90 26.69
N GLU A 377 -34.33 -17.22 26.71
CA GLU A 377 -33.53 -18.03 25.81
C GLU A 377 -34.33 -19.23 25.31
N SER A 378 -34.16 -19.54 24.03
CA SER A 378 -34.68 -20.74 23.42
C SER A 378 -33.59 -21.33 22.53
N GLU A 379 -33.12 -22.52 22.87
CA GLU A 379 -32.16 -23.29 22.09
C GLU A 379 -32.84 -24.55 21.56
N GLN A 380 -32.71 -24.80 20.27
CA GLN A 380 -33.13 -26.04 19.62
C GLN A 380 -31.94 -26.66 18.90
N ARG A 381 -31.69 -27.94 19.17
CA ARG A 381 -30.66 -28.72 18.52
C ARG A 381 -31.28 -29.93 17.85
N VAL A 382 -31.17 -30.00 16.52
CA VAL A 382 -31.59 -31.14 15.71
C VAL A 382 -30.34 -31.89 15.27
N GLN A 383 -30.31 -33.20 15.50
CA GLN A 383 -29.15 -34.03 15.21
C GLN A 383 -29.56 -35.33 14.50
N ALA A 384 -28.80 -35.70 13.48
CA ALA A 384 -28.80 -37.02 12.87
C ALA A 384 -27.38 -37.59 12.85
N GLN A 385 -27.24 -38.88 13.12
CA GLN A 385 -25.94 -39.56 13.18
C GLN A 385 -26.04 -40.98 12.62
N LEU A 386 -25.04 -41.35 11.83
CA LEU A 386 -24.76 -42.72 11.38
C LEU A 386 -23.26 -42.97 11.55
N LYS A 387 -22.87 -43.91 12.43
CA LYS A 387 -21.46 -44.17 12.76
C LYS A 387 -20.73 -42.86 13.15
N ASP A 388 -19.70 -42.50 12.40
CA ASP A 388 -18.85 -41.31 12.58
C ASP A 388 -19.36 -40.07 11.85
N GLN A 389 -20.40 -40.21 11.03
CA GLN A 389 -21.03 -39.11 10.31
C GLN A 389 -22.14 -38.49 11.15
N GLN A 390 -22.16 -37.16 11.21
CA GLN A 390 -23.13 -36.43 12.01
C GLN A 390 -23.56 -35.17 11.26
N ALA A 391 -24.84 -34.83 11.33
CA ALA A 391 -25.36 -33.53 10.94
C ALA A 391 -26.09 -32.93 12.14
N ILE A 392 -25.80 -31.66 12.43
CA ILE A 392 -26.36 -30.94 13.56
C ILE A 392 -26.81 -29.56 13.06
N ILE A 393 -28.03 -29.19 13.41
CA ILE A 393 -28.53 -27.83 13.29
C ILE A 393 -28.79 -27.33 14.70
N SER A 394 -28.20 -26.20 15.05
CA SER A 394 -28.39 -25.52 16.33
C SER A 394 -28.99 -24.15 16.07
N THR A 395 -30.21 -23.93 16.53
CA THR A 395 -30.89 -22.64 16.50
C THR A 395 -30.94 -22.09 17.91
N LYS A 396 -30.43 -20.87 18.11
CA LYS A 396 -30.45 -20.20 19.42
C LYS A 396 -31.08 -18.82 19.29
N MET A 397 -32.12 -18.58 20.07
CA MET A 397 -32.79 -17.30 20.22
C MET A 397 -32.56 -16.80 21.65
N GLN A 398 -32.19 -15.52 21.79
CA GLN A 398 -31.98 -14.88 23.07
C GLN A 398 -32.57 -13.47 23.02
N ALA A 399 -33.15 -13.04 24.13
CA ALA A 399 -33.58 -11.67 24.34
C ALA A 399 -33.26 -11.26 25.78
N GLU A 400 -32.70 -10.08 25.95
CA GLU A 400 -32.36 -9.51 27.24
C GLU A 400 -32.72 -8.03 27.29
N PHE A 401 -33.23 -7.58 28.43
CA PHE A 401 -33.31 -6.17 28.79
C PHE A 401 -32.86 -5.97 30.22
N ASN A 402 -32.17 -4.87 30.49
CA ASN A 402 -31.77 -4.47 31.84
C ASN A 402 -32.16 -3.03 32.17
N GLN A 403 -32.10 -2.64 33.44
CA GLN A 403 -32.08 -1.22 33.83
C GLN A 403 -30.64 -0.73 33.61
N PRO A 404 -30.36 0.23 32.69
CA PRO A 404 -31.07 1.49 32.42
C PRO A 404 -31.88 1.56 31.11
N GLY A 405 -32.31 0.41 30.56
CA GLY A 405 -33.04 0.33 29.29
C GLY A 405 -32.21 -0.20 28.12
N ASN A 406 -31.03 -0.76 28.39
CA ASN A 406 -30.25 -1.46 27.38
C ASN A 406 -30.82 -2.87 27.18
N GLY A 407 -30.73 -3.38 25.97
CA GLY A 407 -31.22 -4.72 25.68
C GLY A 407 -30.79 -5.21 24.31
N TYR A 408 -30.88 -6.50 24.09
CA TYR A 408 -30.60 -7.11 22.80
C TYR A 408 -31.59 -8.24 22.51
N ALA A 409 -31.74 -8.54 21.22
CA ALA A 409 -32.38 -9.75 20.74
C ALA A 409 -31.47 -10.37 19.66
N ILE A 410 -31.22 -11.67 19.75
CA ILE A 410 -30.38 -12.42 18.82
C ILE A 410 -31.13 -13.68 18.39
N HIS A 411 -31.12 -13.98 17.10
CA HIS A 411 -31.50 -15.25 16.51
C HIS A 411 -30.35 -15.77 15.66
N SER A 412 -29.78 -16.90 16.06
CA SER A 412 -28.67 -17.54 15.37
C SER A 412 -29.03 -18.96 14.94
N VAL A 413 -28.51 -19.36 13.79
CA VAL A 413 -28.59 -20.72 13.25
C VAL A 413 -27.18 -21.17 12.89
N ASN A 414 -26.77 -22.33 13.35
CA ASN A 414 -25.49 -22.97 13.01
C ASN A 414 -25.73 -24.37 12.46
N ILE A 415 -25.02 -24.71 11.39
CA ILE A 415 -25.04 -26.04 10.78
C ILE A 415 -23.64 -26.64 10.93
N THR A 416 -23.55 -27.76 11.66
CA THR A 416 -22.32 -28.52 11.84
C THR A 416 -22.44 -29.87 11.16
N LEU A 417 -21.46 -30.20 10.32
CA LEU A 417 -21.30 -31.53 9.75
C LEU A 417 -20.07 -32.19 10.35
N LYS A 418 -20.18 -33.47 10.74
CA LYS A 418 -19.04 -34.31 11.09
C LYS A 418 -18.83 -35.33 9.98
N HIS A 419 -17.64 -35.35 9.41
CA HIS A 419 -17.25 -36.33 8.41
C HIS A 419 -15.89 -36.91 8.77
N ASN A 420 -15.77 -38.24 8.82
CA ASN A 420 -14.55 -38.98 9.20
C ASN A 420 -13.91 -38.48 10.50
N GLY A 421 -14.72 -38.23 11.54
CA GLY A 421 -14.21 -37.76 12.83
C GLY A 421 -14.04 -36.25 12.94
N VAL A 422 -13.93 -35.52 11.83
CA VAL A 422 -13.67 -34.07 11.79
C VAL A 422 -14.99 -33.29 11.73
N LYS A 423 -15.11 -32.23 12.53
CA LYS A 423 -16.26 -31.32 12.53
C LYS A 423 -16.00 -30.12 11.61
N TYR A 424 -16.99 -29.77 10.81
CA TYR A 424 -16.99 -28.65 9.89
C TYR A 424 -18.20 -27.76 10.20
N ASN A 425 -17.98 -26.47 10.39
CA ASN A 425 -19.06 -25.49 10.36
C ASN A 425 -19.45 -25.30 8.89
N ALA A 426 -20.57 -25.89 8.49
CA ALA A 426 -21.02 -25.94 7.10
C ALA A 426 -21.81 -24.68 6.70
N GLY A 427 -22.31 -23.94 7.68
CA GLY A 427 -22.94 -22.65 7.45
C GLY A 427 -23.58 -22.07 8.71
N GLY A 428 -23.82 -20.76 8.69
CA GLY A 428 -24.51 -20.09 9.78
C GLY A 428 -25.20 -18.80 9.36
N MET A 429 -26.16 -18.39 10.17
CA MET A 429 -26.87 -17.12 10.05
C MET A 429 -27.00 -16.51 11.45
N VAL A 430 -26.88 -15.20 11.53
CA VAL A 430 -27.21 -14.43 12.74
C VAL A 430 -28.04 -13.22 12.35
N ILE A 431 -29.07 -12.95 13.14
CA ILE A 431 -29.88 -11.75 13.08
C ILE A 431 -29.89 -11.21 14.50
N SER A 432 -29.52 -9.95 14.68
CA SER A 432 -29.56 -9.31 16.00
C SER A 432 -30.00 -7.86 15.94
N GLY A 433 -30.52 -7.39 17.07
CA GLY A 433 -30.75 -5.98 17.36
C GLY A 433 -30.32 -5.68 18.78
N GLU A 434 -29.70 -4.53 18.99
CA GLU A 434 -29.25 -4.05 20.30
C GLU A 434 -29.71 -2.61 20.48
N ILE A 435 -30.16 -2.29 21.70
CA ILE A 435 -30.36 -0.93 22.17
C ILE A 435 -29.32 -0.67 23.23
N LYS A 436 -28.42 0.29 22.96
CA LYS A 436 -27.38 0.72 23.89
C LYS A 436 -27.39 2.23 24.00
N ASN A 437 -27.56 2.76 25.21
CA ASN A 437 -27.63 4.19 25.47
C ASN A 437 -28.69 4.93 24.61
N GLY A 438 -29.82 4.27 24.33
CA GLY A 438 -30.90 4.80 23.50
C GLY A 438 -30.66 4.75 21.98
N GLN A 439 -29.53 4.21 21.52
CA GLN A 439 -29.26 3.99 20.10
C GLN A 439 -29.58 2.55 19.72
N LEU A 440 -30.33 2.38 18.63
CA LEU A 440 -30.67 1.07 18.05
C LEU A 440 -29.64 0.71 16.98
N GLU A 441 -29.03 -0.45 17.12
CA GLU A 441 -28.19 -1.08 16.09
C GLU A 441 -28.77 -2.45 15.73
N SER A 442 -28.67 -2.83 14.46
CA SER A 442 -29.19 -4.10 13.95
C SER A 442 -28.20 -4.75 13.00
N TYR A 443 -28.06 -6.07 13.07
CA TYR A 443 -27.09 -6.83 12.30
C TYR A 443 -27.75 -8.06 11.68
N ILE A 444 -27.36 -8.36 10.44
CA ILE A 444 -27.66 -9.62 9.77
C ILE A 444 -26.35 -10.13 9.18
N GLY A 445 -25.97 -11.35 9.53
CA GLY A 445 -24.74 -11.99 9.08
C GLY A 445 -24.99 -13.39 8.55
N PHE A 446 -24.21 -13.79 7.56
CA PHE A 446 -24.21 -15.12 6.98
C PHE A 446 -22.77 -15.65 6.92
N SER A 447 -22.59 -16.93 7.22
CA SER A 447 -21.34 -17.65 7.05
C SER A 447 -21.59 -18.84 6.12
N ALA A 448 -21.00 -18.80 4.93
CA ALA A 448 -21.09 -19.88 3.93
C ALA A 448 -20.00 -19.74 2.86
N ASN A 449 -19.55 -20.87 2.31
CA ASN A 449 -18.60 -20.88 1.18
C ASN A 449 -19.24 -20.40 -0.14
N ASN A 450 -20.53 -20.68 -0.31
CA ASN A 450 -21.32 -20.27 -1.45
C ASN A 450 -22.65 -19.71 -0.93
N PHE A 451 -22.98 -18.49 -1.31
CA PHE A 451 -24.22 -17.82 -0.91
C PHE A 451 -24.88 -17.22 -2.14
N ALA A 452 -26.20 -17.33 -2.27
CA ALA A 452 -26.91 -16.83 -3.43
C ALA A 452 -28.34 -16.40 -3.09
N PHE A 453 -28.77 -15.33 -3.74
CA PHE A 453 -30.18 -14.94 -3.80
C PHE A 453 -30.80 -15.45 -5.08
N TYR A 454 -31.97 -16.06 -4.95
CA TYR A 454 -32.70 -16.69 -6.04
C TYR A 454 -34.03 -16.00 -6.29
N ASN A 455 -34.44 -15.98 -7.56
CA ASN A 455 -35.79 -15.63 -7.97
C ASN A 455 -36.54 -16.90 -8.40
N PRO A 456 -37.65 -17.26 -7.76
CA PRO A 456 -38.51 -18.38 -8.19
C PRO A 456 -39.35 -17.95 -9.40
N ALA A 457 -38.72 -17.74 -10.56
CA ALA A 457 -39.42 -17.40 -11.80
C ALA A 457 -39.63 -18.66 -12.65
N ASN A 458 -40.83 -18.84 -13.21
CA ASN A 458 -41.17 -19.93 -14.14
C ASN A 458 -40.87 -21.35 -13.62
N GLY A 459 -41.03 -21.59 -12.31
CA GLY A 459 -40.78 -22.89 -11.69
C GLY A 459 -39.30 -23.26 -11.54
N ARG A 460 -38.38 -22.32 -11.78
CA ARG A 460 -36.93 -22.51 -11.58
C ARG A 460 -36.42 -21.49 -10.56
N MET A 461 -35.47 -21.92 -9.73
CA MET A 461 -34.74 -21.05 -8.81
C MET A 461 -33.55 -20.45 -9.57
N GLU A 462 -33.72 -19.27 -10.17
CA GLU A 462 -32.65 -18.60 -10.90
C GLU A 462 -31.87 -17.66 -9.96
N PRO A 463 -30.54 -17.83 -9.79
CA PRO A 463 -29.77 -16.91 -8.97
C PRO A 463 -29.60 -15.56 -9.67
N PHE A 464 -29.84 -14.46 -8.97
CA PHE A 464 -29.59 -13.11 -9.48
C PHE A 464 -28.39 -12.42 -8.83
N MET A 465 -27.98 -12.90 -7.65
CA MET A 465 -26.79 -12.44 -6.95
C MET A 465 -26.13 -13.63 -6.26
N VAL A 466 -24.82 -13.80 -6.44
CA VAL A 466 -24.05 -14.92 -5.89
C VAL A 466 -22.76 -14.42 -5.28
N ALA A 467 -22.50 -14.77 -4.03
CA ALA A 467 -21.18 -14.63 -3.42
C ALA A 467 -20.46 -15.99 -3.46
N LYS A 468 -19.27 -16.01 -4.07
CA LYS A 468 -18.44 -17.21 -4.20
C LYS A 468 -16.97 -16.82 -4.12
N ASN A 469 -16.19 -17.52 -3.29
CA ASN A 469 -14.76 -17.27 -3.11
C ASN A 469 -14.44 -15.79 -2.80
N GLY A 470 -15.26 -15.15 -1.95
CA GLY A 470 -15.09 -13.74 -1.57
C GLY A 470 -15.44 -12.71 -2.65
N GLN A 471 -15.94 -13.15 -3.82
CA GLN A 471 -16.37 -12.28 -4.91
C GLN A 471 -17.89 -12.28 -5.03
N LEU A 472 -18.44 -11.10 -5.32
CA LEU A 472 -19.86 -10.92 -5.62
C LEU A 472 -20.07 -10.91 -7.13
N PHE A 473 -20.94 -11.79 -7.60
CA PHE A 473 -21.38 -11.89 -8.98
C PHE A 473 -22.82 -11.40 -9.07
N VAL A 474 -23.04 -10.36 -9.86
CA VAL A 474 -24.36 -9.79 -10.14
C VAL A 474 -24.48 -9.67 -11.65
N ARG A 475 -25.57 -10.19 -12.21
CA ARG A 475 -25.79 -10.13 -13.68
C ARG A 475 -26.17 -8.73 -14.13
N ASP A 476 -27.04 -8.08 -13.38
CA ASP A 476 -27.54 -6.74 -13.66
C ASP A 476 -27.91 -6.03 -12.33
N ALA A 477 -27.64 -4.74 -12.23
CA ALA A 477 -27.89 -3.95 -11.03
C ALA A 477 -28.30 -2.52 -11.40
N PHE A 478 -29.43 -2.08 -10.87
CA PHE A 478 -29.86 -0.68 -10.93
C PHE A 478 -29.40 0.05 -9.67
N ILE A 479 -28.52 1.03 -9.83
CA ILE A 479 -27.86 1.75 -8.72
C ILE A 479 -28.06 3.25 -8.92
N ASP A 480 -28.68 3.92 -7.94
CA ASP A 480 -28.89 5.37 -7.97
C ASP A 480 -27.56 6.13 -7.84
N VAL A 481 -26.75 5.77 -6.84
CA VAL A 481 -25.41 6.34 -6.60
C VAL A 481 -24.42 5.25 -6.22
N ALA A 482 -23.23 5.27 -6.83
CA ALA A 482 -22.12 4.37 -6.51
C ALA A 482 -20.84 5.16 -6.16
N ASN A 483 -20.28 4.93 -4.97
CA ASN A 483 -18.96 5.43 -4.58
C ASN A 483 -17.95 4.28 -4.68
N ILE A 484 -17.05 4.34 -5.66
CA ILE A 484 -16.12 3.24 -5.98
C ILE A 484 -14.68 3.75 -5.87
N ARG A 485 -13.89 3.17 -4.95
CA ARG A 485 -12.47 3.54 -4.78
C ARG A 485 -11.61 3.14 -5.98
N LYS A 486 -11.88 1.96 -6.56
CA LYS A 486 -11.19 1.44 -7.74
C LYS A 486 -12.19 0.65 -8.58
N LEU A 487 -12.30 1.01 -9.86
CA LEU A 487 -13.16 0.34 -10.83
C LEU A 487 -12.30 -0.24 -11.95
N VAL A 488 -12.49 -1.51 -12.28
CA VAL A 488 -11.91 -2.16 -13.45
C VAL A 488 -13.07 -2.58 -14.35
N VAL A 489 -13.12 -2.05 -15.56
CA VAL A 489 -14.20 -2.31 -16.52
C VAL A 489 -13.64 -3.13 -17.67
N GLY A 490 -14.32 -4.25 -17.99
CA GLY A 490 -13.83 -5.20 -19.01
C GLY A 490 -14.26 -4.91 -20.45
N ASP A 491 -15.32 -4.10 -20.65
CA ASP A 491 -15.85 -3.83 -21.99
C ASP A 491 -16.06 -2.33 -22.24
N GLU A 492 -17.08 -1.71 -21.64
CA GLU A 492 -17.37 -0.29 -21.87
C GLU A 492 -18.11 0.38 -20.70
N ILE A 493 -18.00 1.70 -20.62
CA ILE A 493 -18.91 2.58 -19.85
C ILE A 493 -19.73 3.36 -20.87
N LYS A 494 -21.07 3.30 -20.78
CA LYS A 494 -21.95 4.03 -21.70
C LYS A 494 -23.18 4.60 -21.03
N SER A 495 -23.75 5.65 -21.62
CA SER A 495 -25.09 6.10 -21.27
C SER A 495 -26.14 5.14 -21.80
N ALA A 496 -27.27 5.04 -21.10
CA ALA A 496 -28.38 4.16 -21.49
C ALA A 496 -28.94 4.45 -22.90
N ASN A 497 -28.83 5.71 -23.36
CA ASN A 497 -29.29 6.19 -24.66
C ASN A 497 -28.18 6.27 -25.73
N PHE A 498 -27.05 5.59 -25.53
CA PHE A 498 -25.97 5.61 -26.52
C PHE A 498 -26.43 4.98 -27.85
N ASP A 499 -26.44 5.78 -28.91
CA ASP A 499 -26.76 5.35 -30.27
C ASP A 499 -25.87 6.11 -31.27
N PRO A 500 -24.90 5.44 -31.92
CA PRO A 500 -23.99 6.08 -32.86
C PRO A 500 -24.66 6.51 -34.17
N ARG A 501 -25.81 5.89 -34.54
CA ARG A 501 -26.55 6.26 -35.75
C ARG A 501 -27.28 7.58 -35.55
N ASN A 502 -27.90 7.73 -34.39
CA ASN A 502 -28.63 8.94 -34.02
C ASN A 502 -27.74 9.99 -33.34
N ARG A 503 -26.44 9.68 -33.13
CA ARG A 503 -25.46 10.54 -32.46
C ARG A 503 -25.99 11.03 -31.12
N THR A 504 -26.35 10.10 -30.25
CA THR A 504 -26.81 10.39 -28.88
C THR A 504 -26.01 9.61 -27.86
N GLY A 505 -25.77 10.24 -26.70
CA GLY A 505 -25.17 9.58 -25.55
C GLY A 505 -23.64 9.59 -25.53
N PHE A 506 -23.10 8.80 -24.61
CA PHE A 506 -21.67 8.70 -24.33
C PHE A 506 -21.25 7.23 -24.31
N ARG A 507 -20.04 6.94 -24.79
CA ARG A 507 -19.40 5.63 -24.70
C ARG A 507 -17.90 5.80 -24.49
N LEU A 508 -17.35 5.00 -23.60
CA LEU A 508 -15.93 4.77 -23.42
C LEU A 508 -15.68 3.27 -23.53
N ASP A 509 -15.03 2.86 -24.62
CA ASP A 509 -14.64 1.48 -24.89
C ASP A 509 -13.30 1.18 -24.22
N MET A 510 -13.31 0.26 -23.26
CA MET A 510 -12.15 -0.05 -22.43
C MET A 510 -11.20 -1.05 -23.08
N ARG A 511 -11.63 -1.72 -24.16
CA ARG A 511 -10.78 -2.65 -24.93
C ARG A 511 -9.90 -1.91 -25.92
N THR A 512 -10.45 -0.87 -26.54
CA THR A 512 -9.77 -0.10 -27.59
C THR A 512 -9.24 1.24 -27.11
N GLY A 513 -9.73 1.76 -25.99
CA GLY A 513 -9.46 3.13 -25.53
C GLY A 513 -10.27 4.21 -26.26
N GLU A 514 -11.18 3.81 -27.16
CA GLU A 514 -12.00 4.75 -27.92
C GLU A 514 -13.06 5.41 -27.03
N MET A 515 -13.16 6.74 -27.09
CA MET A 515 -14.20 7.49 -26.41
C MET A 515 -15.04 8.27 -27.43
N THR A 516 -16.35 8.10 -27.36
CA THR A 516 -17.32 8.85 -28.18
C THR A 516 -18.27 9.60 -27.26
N SER A 517 -18.36 10.92 -27.45
CA SER A 517 -19.27 11.77 -26.70
C SER A 517 -20.14 12.57 -27.67
N TYR A 518 -21.39 12.15 -27.81
CA TYR A 518 -22.39 12.86 -28.59
C TYR A 518 -23.11 13.86 -27.68
N GLY A 519 -22.85 15.16 -27.90
CA GLY A 519 -23.48 16.22 -27.13
C GLY A 519 -25.00 16.21 -27.28
N GLN A 520 -25.72 16.49 -26.18
CA GLN A 520 -27.16 16.74 -26.23
C GLN A 520 -27.39 18.16 -26.81
N GLY A 521 -28.09 18.28 -27.94
CA GLY A 521 -28.58 19.59 -28.42
C GLY A 521 -27.65 20.42 -29.33
N SER A 522 -27.16 19.83 -30.43
CA SER A 522 -26.89 20.50 -31.73
C SER A 522 -25.52 21.14 -32.06
N GLY A 523 -24.51 21.09 -31.19
CA GLY A 523 -23.20 21.69 -31.50
C GLY A 523 -22.25 20.82 -32.34
N GLY A 524 -22.30 19.50 -32.17
CA GLY A 524 -21.25 18.59 -32.65
C GLY A 524 -21.01 17.42 -31.70
N TYR A 525 -19.93 16.67 -31.93
CA TYR A 525 -19.55 15.52 -31.11
C TYR A 525 -18.04 15.29 -31.08
N TRP A 526 -17.56 14.66 -30.02
CA TRP A 526 -16.16 14.27 -29.85
C TRP A 526 -15.98 12.78 -30.14
N VAL A 527 -14.88 12.47 -30.83
CA VAL A 527 -14.37 11.10 -30.98
C VAL A 527 -12.90 11.12 -30.61
N GLU A 528 -12.49 10.22 -29.73
CA GLU A 528 -11.12 10.03 -29.29
C GLU A 528 -10.75 8.57 -29.52
N THR A 529 -9.60 8.35 -30.14
CA THR A 529 -8.98 7.05 -30.42
C THR A 529 -7.57 7.08 -29.82
N ASN A 530 -6.86 5.96 -29.87
CA ASN A 530 -5.47 5.89 -29.41
C ASN A 530 -4.52 6.88 -30.12
N ASN A 531 -4.87 7.31 -31.33
CA ASN A 531 -4.01 8.20 -32.12
C ASN A 531 -4.51 9.63 -32.19
N LEU A 532 -5.83 9.84 -32.13
CA LEU A 532 -6.46 11.10 -32.48
C LEU A 532 -7.60 11.46 -31.53
N LYS A 533 -7.69 12.75 -31.20
CA LYS A 533 -8.87 13.37 -30.60
C LYS A 533 -9.45 14.40 -31.57
N GLN A 534 -10.74 14.26 -31.87
CA GLN A 534 -11.41 14.97 -32.95
C GLN A 534 -12.75 15.57 -32.50
N LEU A 535 -12.99 16.83 -32.88
CA LEU A 535 -14.28 17.50 -32.76
C LEU A 535 -14.94 17.60 -34.14
N PHE A 536 -16.17 17.13 -34.25
CA PHE A 536 -16.99 17.30 -35.45
C PHE A 536 -18.15 18.25 -35.15
N ASP A 537 -18.55 19.07 -36.12
CA ASP A 537 -19.79 19.85 -36.02
C ASP A 537 -21.04 18.99 -36.22
N SER A 538 -22.23 19.58 -36.07
CA SER A 538 -23.51 18.87 -36.24
C SER A 538 -23.70 18.24 -37.62
N ARG A 539 -23.02 18.72 -38.66
CA ARG A 539 -23.04 18.16 -40.02
C ARG A 539 -21.96 17.08 -40.23
N GLY A 540 -21.18 16.75 -39.20
CA GLY A 540 -20.08 15.79 -39.28
C GLY A 540 -18.82 16.35 -39.92
N ARG A 541 -18.66 17.67 -40.03
CA ARG A 541 -17.42 18.27 -40.53
C ARG A 541 -16.40 18.39 -39.41
N LEU A 542 -15.17 17.96 -39.66
CA LEU A 542 -14.07 18.06 -38.71
C LEU A 542 -13.74 19.53 -38.43
N ARG A 543 -13.69 19.90 -37.15
CA ARG A 543 -13.39 21.27 -36.67
C ARG A 543 -12.07 21.34 -35.92
N ILE A 544 -11.75 20.30 -35.16
CA ILE A 544 -10.49 20.18 -34.41
C ILE A 544 -9.96 18.75 -34.59
N ARG A 545 -8.65 18.62 -34.81
CA ARG A 545 -7.92 17.35 -34.77
C ARG A 545 -6.62 17.58 -34.01
N MET A 546 -6.31 16.68 -33.07
CA MET A 546 -5.07 16.64 -32.32
C MET A 546 -4.63 15.18 -32.14
N GLY A 547 -3.33 14.91 -31.94
CA GLY A 547 -2.76 13.55 -31.86
C GLY A 547 -1.59 13.29 -32.81
N PHE A 548 -1.33 12.03 -33.14
CA PHE A 548 -0.35 11.64 -34.16
C PHE A 548 -1.08 11.50 -35.49
N TRP A 549 -0.70 12.30 -36.50
CA TRP A 549 -1.31 12.30 -37.81
C TRP A 549 -0.30 12.49 -38.94
#